data_AF-A0A6J7I7K7-F1
#
_entry.id   AF-A0A6J7I7K7-F1
#
_cell.length_a   1.000
_cell.length_b   1.000
_cell.length_c   1.000
_cell.angle_alpha   90.00
_cell.angle_beta   90.00
_cell.angle_gamma   90.00
#
_symmetry.space_group_name_H-M   'P 1'
#
loop_
_entity.id
_entity.type
_entity.pdbx_description
1 polymer ?
#
loop_
_entity_poly.entity_id
_entity_poly.type
_entity_poly.pdbx_seq_one_letter_code
_entity_poly.pdbx_strand_id
1 'polypeptide(L)' 'MARYAPQLAAYALAIESAVGRPVDRGVLVFATTNAALEREVPDFDDVKAQVVLFLDRVHKG' A
#
# COMPACT_ATOMS: atom_id res chain seq x y z
N MET A 1 11.26 -3.82 0.20
CA MET A 1 9.79 -3.95 0.08
C MET A 1 9.08 -3.49 1.34
N ALA A 2 9.29 -4.16 2.49
CA ALA A 2 8.54 -3.95 3.72
C ALA A 2 8.37 -2.49 4.18
N ARG A 3 9.39 -1.63 4.02
CA ARG A 3 9.31 -0.22 4.43
C ARG A 3 8.33 0.64 3.61
N TYR A 4 8.13 0.31 2.33
CA TYR A 4 7.26 1.06 1.42
C TYR A 4 5.85 0.48 1.34
N ALA A 5 5.67 -0.78 1.78
CA ALA A 5 4.40 -1.46 1.72
C ALA A 5 3.27 -0.73 2.48
N PRO A 6 3.49 -0.21 3.72
CA PRO A 6 2.46 0.57 4.42
C PRO A 6 2.06 1.85 3.67
N GLN A 7 3.02 2.53 3.03
CA GLN A 7 2.75 3.75 2.27
C GLN A 7 1.87 3.44 1.05
N LEU A 8 2.21 2.41 0.28
CA LEU A 8 1.43 2.02 -0.89
C LEU A 8 0.02 1.54 -0.49
N ALA A 9 -0.09 0.77 0.60
CA ALA A 9 -1.36 0.32 1.13
C ALA A 9 -2.25 1.47 1.63
N ALA A 10 -1.66 2.51 2.24
CA ALA A 10 -2.41 3.71 2.63
C ALA A 10 -3.00 4.44 1.41
N TYR A 11 -2.25 4.56 0.31
CA TYR A 11 -2.79 5.13 -0.92
C TYR A 11 -3.88 4.27 -1.54
N ALA A 12 -3.71 2.95 -1.55
CA ALA A 12 -4.73 2.03 -2.01
C ALA A 12 -6.04 2.23 -1.25
N LEU A 13 -6.01 2.22 0.09
CA LEU A 13 -7.19 2.48 0.93
C LEU A 13 -7.86 3.84 0.63
N ALA A 14 -7.06 4.89 0.40
CA ALA A 14 -7.59 6.20 0.05
C ALA A 14 -8.32 6.19 -1.32
N ILE A 15 -7.76 5.48 -2.31
CA ILE A 15 -8.38 5.30 -3.64
C ILE A 15 -9.66 4.47 -3.51
N GLU A 16 -9.62 3.35 -2.76
CA GLU A 16 -10.79 2.50 -2.53
C GLU A 16 -11.94 3.28 -1.91
N SER A 17 -11.64 4.13 -0.93
CA SER A 17 -12.62 5.02 -0.29
C SER A 17 -13.21 6.06 -1.26
N ALA A 18 -12.36 6.66 -2.11
CA ALA A 18 -12.80 7.68 -3.06
C ALA A 18 -13.59 7.11 -4.25
N VAL A 19 -13.27 5.89 -4.70
CA VAL A 19 -13.78 5.29 -5.94
C VAL A 19 -14.83 4.20 -5.67
N GLY A 20 -14.90 3.66 -4.46
CA GLY A 20 -15.81 2.58 -4.06
C GLY A 20 -15.47 1.24 -4.71
N ARG A 21 -14.21 1.02 -5.10
CA ARG A 21 -13.72 -0.21 -5.74
C ARG A 21 -12.42 -0.66 -5.08
N PRO A 22 -12.22 -1.98 -4.87
CA PRO A 22 -11.00 -2.50 -4.27
C PRO A 22 -9.79 -2.29 -5.20
N VAL A 23 -8.62 -2.15 -4.58
CA VAL A 23 -7.31 -2.17 -5.23
C VAL A 23 -6.64 -3.48 -4.85
N ASP A 24 -6.63 -4.40 -5.81
CA ASP A 24 -6.21 -5.80 -5.58
C ASP A 24 -4.69 -6.00 -5.65
N ARG A 25 -3.96 -5.00 -6.18
CA ARG A 25 -2.52 -5.13 -6.48
C ARG A 25 -1.76 -3.82 -6.24
N GLY A 26 -0.61 -3.93 -5.57
CA GLY A 26 0.33 -2.83 -5.35
C GLY A 26 1.70 -3.14 -5.96
N VAL A 27 2.14 -2.33 -6.93
CA VAL A 27 3.47 -2.45 -7.54
C VAL A 27 4.29 -1.20 -7.25
N LEU A 28 5.51 -1.40 -6.76
CA LEU A 28 6.52 -0.36 -6.60
C LEU A 28 7.46 -0.41 -7.80
N VAL A 29 7.68 0.75 -8.41
CA VAL A 29 8.63 0.91 -9.52
C VAL A 29 9.83 1.70 -9.02
N PHE A 30 11.02 1.10 -9.10
CA PHE A 30 12.27 1.74 -8.72
C PHE A 30 13.05 2.11 -9.96
N ALA A 31 13.37 3.40 -10.11
CA ALA A 31 14.30 3.85 -11.13
C ALA A 31 15.74 3.43 -10.76
N THR A 32 16.46 2.91 -11.74
CA THR A 32 17.90 2.66 -11.68
C THR A 32 18.57 3.41 -12.83
N THR A 33 19.90 3.48 -12.85
CA THR A 33 20.65 4.19 -13.89
C THR A 33 20.29 3.75 -15.31
N ASN A 34 19.94 2.48 -15.50
CA ASN A 34 19.74 1.89 -16.83
C ASN A 34 18.35 1.28 -17.06
N ALA A 35 17.50 1.21 -16.03
CA ALA A 35 16.23 0.49 -16.09
C ALA A 35 15.25 0.89 -14.99
N ALA A 36 14.00 0.46 -15.14
CA ALA A 36 13.02 0.43 -14.06
C ALA A 36 12.90 -1.00 -13.52
N LEU A 37 12.88 -1.15 -12.19
CA LEU A 37 12.64 -2.41 -11.52
C LEU A 37 11.26 -2.38 -10.87
N GLU A 38 10.38 -3.28 -11.31
CA GLU A 38 9.08 -3.49 -10.69
C GLU A 38 9.18 -4.53 -9.57
N ARG A 39 8.50 -4.24 -8.48
CA ARG A 39 8.36 -5.14 -7.35
C ARG A 39 6.96 -5.06 -6.80
N GLU A 40 6.25 -6.17 -6.91
CA GLU A 40 4.94 -6.34 -6.32
C GLU A 40 5.04 -6.51 -4.81
N VAL A 41 4.08 -5.92 -4.10
CA VAL A 41 3.91 -6.14 -2.67
C VAL A 41 3.08 -7.41 -2.48
N PRO A 42 3.66 -8.50 -1.94
CA PRO A 42 2.90 -9.71 -1.67
C PRO A 42 1.86 -9.47 -0.56
N ASP A 43 0.81 -10.28 -0.55
CA ASP A 43 -0.24 -10.29 0.48
C ASP A 43 -0.83 -8.89 0.71
N PHE A 44 -1.14 -8.17 -0.37
CA PHE A 44 -1.42 -6.74 -0.32
C PHE A 44 -2.66 -6.39 0.52
N ASP A 45 -3.66 -7.28 0.58
CA ASP A 45 -4.81 -7.14 1.47
C ASP A 45 -4.43 -7.18 2.95
N ASP A 46 -3.51 -8.07 3.34
CA ASP A 46 -3.01 -8.14 4.72
C ASP A 46 -2.24 -6.86 5.09
N VAL A 47 -1.48 -6.31 4.14
CA VAL A 47 -0.79 -5.03 4.33
C VAL A 47 -1.80 -3.88 4.52
N LYS A 48 -2.87 -3.82 3.71
CA LYS A 48 -3.97 -2.85 3.88
C LYS A 48 -4.63 -2.99 5.25
N ALA A 49 -4.92 -4.21 5.69
CA ALA A 49 -5.50 -4.47 7.01
C ALA A 49 -4.61 -3.96 8.15
N GLN A 50 -3.29 -4.17 8.08
CA GLN A 50 -2.34 -3.64 9.07
C GLN A 50 -2.34 -2.11 9.14
N VAL A 51 -2.47 -1.43 7.99
CA VAL A 51 -2.56 0.04 7.94
C VAL A 51 -3.84 0.54 8.60
N VAL A 52 -4.98 -0.10 8.35
CA VAL A 52 -6.25 0.25 9.02
C VAL A 52 -6.09 0.14 10.55
N LEU A 53 -5.54 -0.96 11.05
CA LEU A 53 -5.28 -1.16 12.48
C LEU A 53 -4.30 -0.13 13.06
N PHE A 54 -3.33 0.34 12.27
CA PHE A 54 -2.44 1.43 12.68
C PHE A 54 -3.18 2.76 12.79
N LEU A 55 -3.96 3.13 11.77
CA LEU A 55 -4.74 4.36 11.77
C LEU A 55 -5.76 4.39 12.92
N ASP A 56 -6.47 3.29 13.17
CA ASP A 56 -7.44 3.19 14.27
C ASP A 56 -6.81 3.42 15.64
N ARG A 57 -5.56 2.98 15.85
CA ARG A 57 -4.83 3.22 17.11
C ARG A 57 -4.46 4.69 17.28
N VAL A 58 -4.10 5.38 16.19
CA VAL A 58 -3.74 6.80 16.23
C VAL A 58 -4.95 7.69 16.52
N HIS A 59 -6.14 7.34 16.01
CA HIS A 59 -7.35 8.14 16.23
C HIS A 59 -7.99 7.96 17.61
N LYS A 60 -7.63 6.89 18.34
CA LYS A 60 -8.16 6.57 19.68
C LYS A 60 -7.20 6.97 20.83
N GLY A 61 -6.02 7.48 20.49
CA GLY A 61 -4.97 7.89 21.44
C GLY A 61 -4.99 9.37 21.78
#